data_AF-A0A137QCU1-F1
#
_entry.id   AF-A0A137QCU1-F1
#
_cell.length_a   1.000
_cell.length_b   1.000
_cell.length_c   1.000
_cell.angle_alpha   90.00
_cell.angle_beta   90.00
_cell.angle_gamma   90.00
#
_symmetry.space_group_name_H-M   'P 1'
#
loop_
_entity.id
_entity.type
_entity.pdbx_description
1 polymer ?
#
loop_
_entity_poly.entity_id
_entity_poly.type
_entity_poly.pdbx_seq_one_letter_code
_entity_poly.pdbx_strand_id
1 'polypeptide(L)'
;MFSVGYARVSMSLTREICRNVVSEIRGRSDLAALCQVSKGFQTFAERALYNTLYMRNVRETLLLCRTLANTLRISSLVDALTIFTGGEDEAAEEGSDTDGEAEHTYELPHEYWSFVARALEMTTNLRYLNIHVINSVSENAAWTLDKCTFQLKGFHCDLNWDRNLVSFLNKQTDLRDLYLLDYLDAEEPSSPTSGTSLRNHSLTLSPSAFPHLSTLECTFSEAAAIMTPHRPITRLKTCFSRTQLNEKRAEMAELLMKVRQSSRPLRTLDIADSEYTASFSMELLSSIVGSRTTSSELRYLGTLVLPISGRERLQFYGLLMRLPRIQCVEVEVSDWVPPPSSPPAFRALASEMRLYTPSVSRVVFVNNFDRTVVTVVDGVCRMDNDTSYELLWRET
;
A
#
# COMPACT_ATOMS: atom_id res chain seq x y z
N MET A 1 -50.16 -55.91 -13.15
CA MET A 1 -48.83 -55.31 -13.36
C MET A 1 -48.60 -54.28 -12.25
N PHE A 2 -47.81 -54.62 -11.24
CA PHE A 2 -47.48 -53.71 -10.14
C PHE A 2 -46.24 -52.90 -10.51
N SER A 3 -46.41 -51.59 -10.66
CA SER A 3 -45.30 -50.65 -10.87
C SER A 3 -44.61 -50.39 -9.53
N VAL A 4 -43.39 -50.92 -9.37
CA VAL A 4 -42.55 -50.68 -8.20
C VAL A 4 -41.89 -49.31 -8.38
N GLY A 5 -42.42 -48.30 -7.69
CA GLY A 5 -41.83 -46.97 -7.63
C GLY A 5 -40.58 -46.98 -6.76
N TYR A 6 -39.40 -46.98 -7.38
CA TYR A 6 -38.15 -46.71 -6.67
C TYR A 6 -38.11 -45.22 -6.28
N ALA A 7 -38.33 -44.93 -5.01
CA ALA A 7 -38.01 -43.63 -4.44
C ALA A 7 -36.49 -43.40 -4.59
N ARG A 8 -36.10 -42.48 -5.48
CA ARG A 8 -34.72 -41.98 -5.53
C ARG A 8 -34.43 -41.30 -4.18
N VAL A 9 -33.74 -42.02 -3.29
CA VAL A 9 -33.08 -41.42 -2.14
C VAL A 9 -31.92 -40.59 -2.69
N SER A 10 -32.21 -39.35 -3.08
CA SER A 10 -31.19 -38.36 -3.39
C SER A 10 -30.51 -38.00 -2.06
N MET A 11 -29.33 -38.58 -1.79
CA MET A 11 -28.45 -38.07 -0.73
C MET A 11 -28.02 -36.65 -1.12
N SER A 12 -28.78 -35.65 -0.69
CA SER A 12 -28.38 -34.26 -0.82
C SER A 12 -27.20 -34.03 0.12
N LEU A 13 -26.01 -33.84 -0.44
CA LEU A 13 -24.85 -33.35 0.31
C LEU A 13 -25.24 -32.09 1.09
N THR A 14 -24.88 -32.03 2.36
CA THR A 14 -25.17 -30.87 3.19
C THR A 14 -24.36 -29.66 2.71
N ARG A 15 -24.88 -28.45 2.95
CA ARG A 15 -24.20 -27.21 2.55
C ARG A 15 -22.81 -27.07 3.18
N GLU A 16 -22.62 -27.60 4.38
CA GLU A 16 -21.34 -27.61 5.09
C GLU A 16 -20.30 -28.48 4.37
N ILE A 17 -20.69 -29.66 3.89
CA ILE A 17 -19.79 -30.53 3.13
C ILE A 17 -19.39 -29.83 1.82
N CYS A 18 -20.35 -29.25 1.09
CA CYS A 18 -20.05 -28.53 -0.15
C CYS A 18 -19.08 -27.36 0.09
N ARG A 19 -19.28 -26.59 1.17
CA ARG A 19 -18.39 -25.49 1.57
C ARG A 19 -16.98 -25.98 1.89
N ASN A 20 -16.86 -27.05 2.67
CA ASN A 20 -15.57 -27.60 3.08
C ASN A 20 -14.79 -28.17 1.88
N VAL A 21 -15.48 -28.84 0.95
CA VAL A 21 -14.82 -29.32 -0.28
C VAL A 21 -14.30 -28.15 -1.12
N VAL A 22 -15.11 -27.09 -1.28
CA VAL A 22 -14.71 -25.91 -2.06
C VAL A 22 -13.53 -25.18 -1.41
N SER A 23 -13.43 -25.13 -0.08
CA SER A 23 -12.31 -24.46 0.60
C SER A 23 -10.96 -25.16 0.43
N GLU A 24 -10.95 -26.46 0.13
CA GLU A 24 -9.72 -27.22 -0.11
C GLU A 24 -9.24 -27.14 -1.57
N ILE A 25 -10.07 -26.65 -2.49
CA ILE A 25 -9.74 -26.58 -3.91
C ILE A 25 -9.03 -25.27 -4.22
N ARG A 26 -7.81 -25.40 -4.78
CA ARG A 26 -6.97 -24.25 -5.18
C ARG A 26 -7.10 -23.92 -6.67
N GLY A 27 -7.46 -24.89 -7.50
CA GLY A 27 -7.54 -24.73 -8.96
C GLY A 27 -8.83 -24.03 -9.41
N ARG A 28 -8.71 -22.96 -10.19
CA ARG A 28 -9.88 -22.26 -10.79
C ARG A 28 -10.66 -23.14 -11.76
N SER A 29 -9.97 -24.03 -12.49
CA SER A 29 -10.59 -25.03 -13.38
C SER A 29 -11.50 -25.99 -12.61
N ASP A 30 -11.06 -26.46 -11.45
CA ASP A 30 -11.79 -27.40 -10.62
C ASP A 30 -12.99 -26.72 -9.96
N LEU A 31 -12.84 -25.45 -9.52
CA LEU A 31 -13.96 -24.63 -9.07
C LEU A 31 -15.01 -24.45 -10.19
N ALA A 32 -14.58 -24.19 -11.43
CA ALA A 32 -15.48 -24.09 -12.56
C ALA A 32 -16.20 -25.42 -12.86
N ALA A 33 -15.51 -26.55 -12.77
CA ALA A 33 -16.10 -27.88 -12.91
C ALA A 33 -17.13 -28.15 -11.79
N LEU A 34 -16.81 -27.81 -10.54
CA LEU A 34 -17.73 -27.94 -9.41
C LEU A 34 -19.01 -27.13 -9.58
N CYS A 35 -18.95 -25.98 -10.25
CA CYS A 35 -20.14 -25.19 -10.54
C CYS A 35 -21.17 -25.97 -11.37
N GLN A 36 -20.74 -26.97 -12.14
CA GLN A 36 -21.60 -27.80 -12.98
C GLN A 36 -22.13 -29.06 -12.26
N VAL A 37 -21.57 -29.42 -11.11
CA VAL A 37 -21.90 -30.68 -10.43
C VAL A 37 -23.26 -30.62 -9.72
N SER A 38 -23.51 -29.57 -8.94
CA SER A 38 -24.78 -29.39 -8.23
C SER A 38 -25.03 -27.93 -7.85
N LYS A 39 -26.28 -27.53 -7.60
CA LYS A 39 -26.63 -26.18 -7.11
C LYS A 39 -25.94 -25.83 -5.78
N GLY A 40 -25.72 -26.84 -4.93
CA GLY A 40 -25.02 -26.68 -3.67
C GLY A 40 -23.56 -26.31 -3.89
N PHE A 41 -22.86 -27.03 -4.76
CA PHE A 41 -21.49 -26.70 -5.15
C PHE A 41 -21.42 -25.37 -5.90
N GLN A 42 -22.32 -25.12 -6.85
CA GLN A 42 -22.38 -23.87 -7.61
C GLN A 42 -22.33 -22.62 -6.72
N THR A 43 -23.16 -22.59 -5.67
CA THR A 43 -23.24 -21.42 -4.77
C THR A 43 -21.88 -21.09 -4.11
N PHE A 44 -21.17 -22.11 -3.64
CA PHE A 44 -19.88 -21.92 -2.95
C PHE A 44 -18.73 -21.77 -3.94
N ALA A 45 -18.72 -22.57 -5.02
CA ALA A 45 -17.67 -22.59 -6.02
C ALA A 45 -17.66 -21.30 -6.86
N GLU A 46 -18.81 -20.76 -7.26
CA GLU A 46 -18.86 -19.46 -7.95
C GLU A 46 -18.37 -18.33 -7.04
N ARG A 47 -18.74 -18.35 -5.76
CA ARG A 47 -18.21 -17.38 -4.81
C ARG A 47 -16.70 -17.49 -4.69
N ALA A 48 -16.15 -18.69 -4.51
CA ALA A 48 -14.70 -18.90 -4.46
C ALA A 48 -14.00 -18.45 -5.76
N LEU A 49 -14.63 -18.67 -6.92
CA LEU A 49 -14.10 -18.29 -8.22
C LEU A 49 -14.05 -16.78 -8.44
N TYR A 50 -15.09 -16.05 -8.03
CA TYR A 50 -15.25 -14.62 -8.34
C TYR A 50 -14.98 -13.68 -7.16
N ASN A 51 -14.74 -14.18 -5.95
CA ASN A 51 -14.52 -13.33 -4.77
C ASN A 51 -13.30 -12.42 -4.90
N THR A 52 -12.22 -12.93 -5.48
CA THR A 52 -10.98 -12.19 -5.73
C THR A 52 -10.61 -12.34 -7.21
N LEU A 53 -10.43 -11.20 -7.88
CA LEU A 53 -10.13 -11.13 -9.31
C LEU A 53 -8.86 -10.33 -9.55
N TYR A 54 -8.00 -10.87 -10.43
CA TYR A 54 -6.78 -10.22 -10.89
C TYR A 54 -6.88 -10.05 -12.41
N MET A 55 -6.71 -8.81 -12.87
CA MET A 55 -6.85 -8.39 -14.24
C MET A 55 -5.50 -7.87 -14.74
N ARG A 56 -4.68 -8.77 -15.31
CA ARG A 56 -3.33 -8.46 -15.82
C ARG A 56 -3.31 -8.27 -17.34
N ASN A 57 -4.01 -9.13 -18.07
CA ASN A 57 -4.05 -9.08 -19.53
C ASN A 57 -5.20 -8.19 -20.02
N VAL A 58 -4.90 -7.18 -20.83
CA VAL A 58 -5.89 -6.21 -21.36
C VAL A 58 -7.10 -6.89 -21.99
N ARG A 59 -6.90 -7.94 -22.80
CA ARG A 59 -7.99 -8.63 -23.49
C ARG A 59 -8.87 -9.41 -22.51
N GLU A 60 -8.27 -10.09 -21.55
CA GLU A 60 -8.99 -10.82 -20.51
C GLU A 60 -9.75 -9.87 -19.59
N THR A 61 -9.14 -8.74 -19.22
CA THR A 61 -9.77 -7.66 -18.47
C THR A 61 -11.04 -7.17 -19.17
N LEU A 62 -10.98 -6.90 -20.48
CA LEU A 62 -12.16 -6.49 -21.25
C LEU A 62 -13.28 -7.54 -21.23
N LEU A 63 -12.94 -8.83 -21.38
CA LEU A 63 -13.92 -9.93 -21.33
C LEU A 63 -14.55 -10.05 -19.94
N LEU A 64 -13.75 -9.96 -18.89
CA LEU A 64 -14.20 -10.04 -17.51
C LEU A 64 -15.05 -8.82 -17.14
N CYS A 65 -14.62 -7.61 -17.48
CA CYS A 65 -15.40 -6.39 -17.30
C CYS A 65 -16.76 -6.47 -18.00
N ARG A 66 -16.82 -6.98 -19.24
CA ARG A 66 -18.10 -7.23 -19.94
C ARG A 66 -18.97 -8.26 -19.20
N THR A 67 -18.36 -9.28 -18.64
CA THR A 67 -19.07 -10.32 -17.87
C THR A 67 -19.67 -9.75 -16.60
N LEU A 68 -18.89 -8.97 -15.85
CA LEU A 68 -19.33 -8.30 -14.61
C LEU A 68 -20.42 -7.26 -14.91
N ALA A 69 -20.23 -6.45 -15.95
CA ALA A 69 -21.18 -5.43 -16.37
C ALA A 69 -22.55 -6.00 -16.79
N ASN A 70 -22.59 -7.21 -17.35
CA ASN A 70 -23.82 -7.83 -17.86
C ASN A 70 -24.43 -8.86 -16.89
N THR A 71 -23.72 -9.24 -15.81
CA THR A 71 -24.15 -10.31 -14.92
C THR A 71 -24.11 -9.87 -13.45
N LEU A 72 -25.17 -9.18 -13.01
CA LEU A 72 -25.29 -8.66 -11.64
C LEU A 72 -25.03 -9.71 -10.56
N ARG A 73 -25.47 -10.95 -10.80
CA ARG A 73 -25.25 -12.07 -9.88
C ARG A 73 -23.77 -12.32 -9.63
N ILE A 74 -22.93 -12.29 -10.68
CA ILE A 74 -21.49 -12.51 -10.57
C ILE A 74 -20.80 -11.28 -10.00
N SER A 75 -21.17 -10.07 -10.44
CA SER A 75 -20.56 -8.83 -9.95
C SER A 75 -20.76 -8.64 -8.45
N SER A 76 -21.89 -9.10 -7.90
CA SER A 76 -22.15 -9.08 -6.46
C SER A 76 -21.27 -10.04 -5.64
N LEU A 77 -20.54 -10.97 -6.27
CA LEU A 77 -19.64 -11.90 -5.57
C LEU A 77 -18.24 -11.33 -5.36
N VAL A 78 -17.87 -10.30 -6.14
CA VAL A 78 -16.54 -9.68 -6.12
C VAL A 78 -16.36 -8.87 -4.84
N ASP A 79 -15.39 -9.26 -4.01
CA ASP A 79 -15.01 -8.59 -2.76
C ASP A 79 -13.65 -7.89 -2.91
N ALA A 80 -12.76 -8.44 -3.74
CA ALA A 80 -11.45 -7.87 -4.05
C ALA A 80 -11.17 -7.88 -5.55
N LEU A 81 -10.64 -6.78 -6.07
CA LEU A 81 -10.32 -6.60 -7.48
C LEU A 81 -8.96 -5.90 -7.62
N THR A 82 -8.09 -6.46 -8.45
CA THR A 82 -6.81 -5.86 -8.82
C THR A 82 -6.74 -5.71 -10.33
N ILE A 83 -6.44 -4.50 -10.81
CA ILE A 83 -6.34 -4.14 -12.22
C ILE A 83 -4.91 -3.67 -12.47
N PHE A 84 -4.25 -4.23 -13.48
CA PHE A 84 -2.97 -3.77 -13.99
C PHE A 84 -3.16 -3.25 -15.41
N THR A 85 -2.66 -2.06 -15.70
CA THR A 85 -2.56 -1.53 -17.05
C THR A 85 -1.10 -1.50 -17.44
N GLY A 86 -0.61 -2.64 -17.88
CA GLY A 86 0.79 -2.86 -18.22
C GLY A 86 0.97 -4.36 -18.39
N GLY A 87 1.20 -4.78 -19.62
CA GLY A 87 1.49 -6.19 -19.88
C GLY A 87 2.89 -6.49 -19.38
N GLU A 88 3.02 -7.04 -18.19
CA GLU A 88 4.11 -7.98 -17.96
C GLU A 88 3.74 -9.20 -18.80
N ASP A 89 4.22 -9.24 -20.05
CA ASP A 89 4.44 -10.53 -20.69
C ASP A 89 5.54 -11.21 -19.82
N GLU A 90 5.13 -11.86 -18.73
CA GLU A 90 5.93 -12.73 -17.84
C GLU A 90 6.56 -13.94 -18.61
N ALA A 91 6.61 -13.87 -19.95
CA ALA A 91 7.21 -14.84 -20.86
C ALA A 91 8.43 -14.28 -21.63
N ALA A 92 8.93 -13.09 -21.28
CA ALA A 92 10.31 -12.73 -21.60
C ALA A 92 11.24 -13.44 -20.60
N GLU A 93 11.35 -14.76 -20.79
CA GLU A 93 12.32 -15.62 -20.13
C GLU A 93 13.73 -15.01 -20.25
N GLU A 94 14.37 -14.86 -19.09
CA GLU A 94 15.78 -15.05 -18.80
C GLU A 94 16.67 -15.35 -20.04
N GLY A 95 17.44 -14.36 -20.52
CA GLY A 95 18.62 -14.68 -21.34
C GLY A 95 19.00 -13.75 -22.50
N SER A 96 18.69 -12.45 -22.47
CA SER A 96 19.17 -11.53 -23.50
C SER A 96 19.75 -10.26 -22.87
N ASP A 97 21.07 -10.28 -22.63
CA ASP A 97 21.92 -9.11 -22.32
C ASP A 97 22.03 -8.14 -23.52
N THR A 98 20.94 -7.90 -24.24
CA THR A 98 20.96 -7.04 -25.42
C THR A 98 20.61 -5.62 -24.99
N ASP A 99 21.65 -4.83 -24.73
CA ASP A 99 21.63 -3.39 -24.51
C ASP A 99 20.75 -2.68 -25.56
N GLY A 100 19.54 -2.26 -25.15
CA GLY A 100 18.66 -1.43 -25.96
C GLY A 100 17.18 -1.80 -25.87
N GLU A 101 16.62 -1.86 -24.65
CA GLU A 101 15.16 -1.97 -24.48
C GLU A 101 14.48 -0.68 -24.91
N ALA A 102 13.97 -0.66 -26.15
CA ALA A 102 13.00 0.34 -26.55
C ALA A 102 11.73 0.13 -25.70
N GLU A 103 11.40 1.10 -24.84
CA GLU A 103 10.12 1.17 -24.14
C GLU A 103 8.98 1.08 -25.16
N HIS A 104 8.47 -0.13 -25.39
CA HIS A 104 7.27 -0.31 -26.18
C HIS A 104 6.10 0.23 -25.36
N THR A 105 5.71 1.47 -25.67
CA THR A 105 4.50 2.08 -25.13
C THR A 105 3.29 1.30 -25.66
N TYR A 106 2.77 0.38 -24.87
CA TYR A 106 1.52 -0.31 -25.16
C TYR A 106 0.36 0.66 -24.96
N GLU A 107 -0.25 1.13 -26.05
CA GLU A 107 -1.47 1.93 -25.99
C GLU A 107 -2.66 1.05 -25.60
N LEU A 108 -3.38 1.46 -24.54
CA LEU A 108 -4.62 0.78 -24.15
C LEU A 108 -5.71 1.06 -25.19
N PRO A 109 -6.63 0.10 -25.44
CA PRO A 109 -7.80 0.37 -26.26
C PRO A 109 -8.62 1.54 -25.69
N HIS A 110 -9.05 2.48 -26.54
CA HIS A 110 -9.82 3.67 -26.13
C HIS A 110 -11.06 3.35 -25.25
N GLU A 111 -11.67 2.19 -25.42
CA GLU A 111 -12.85 1.78 -24.63
C GLU A 111 -12.51 1.12 -23.29
N TYR A 112 -11.23 0.87 -22.98
CA TYR A 112 -10.77 0.08 -21.84
C TYR A 112 -11.36 0.56 -20.52
N TRP A 113 -11.13 1.83 -20.18
CA TRP A 113 -11.65 2.42 -18.94
C TRP A 113 -13.17 2.53 -18.92
N SER A 114 -13.83 2.62 -20.07
CA SER A 114 -15.29 2.57 -20.14
C SER A 114 -15.85 1.20 -19.74
N PHE A 115 -15.18 0.11 -20.14
CA PHE A 115 -15.54 -1.23 -19.67
C PHE A 115 -15.23 -1.42 -18.18
N VAL A 116 -14.10 -0.90 -17.70
CA VAL A 116 -13.74 -0.94 -16.27
C VAL A 116 -14.78 -0.19 -15.43
N ALA A 117 -15.12 1.05 -15.80
CA ALA A 117 -16.11 1.86 -15.10
C ALA A 117 -17.46 1.14 -14.98
N ARG A 118 -17.95 0.56 -16.09
CA ARG A 118 -19.22 -0.17 -16.10
C ARG A 118 -19.18 -1.45 -15.27
N ALA A 119 -18.04 -2.14 -15.22
CA ALA A 119 -17.87 -3.30 -14.35
C ALA A 119 -17.90 -2.89 -12.88
N LEU A 120 -17.14 -1.84 -12.50
CA LEU A 120 -17.06 -1.31 -11.14
C LEU A 120 -18.41 -0.79 -10.64
N GLU A 121 -19.19 -0.12 -11.48
CA GLU A 121 -20.56 0.31 -11.19
C GLU A 121 -21.45 -0.87 -10.74
N MET A 122 -21.21 -2.06 -11.30
CA MET A 122 -21.99 -3.27 -11.00
C MET A 122 -21.45 -4.09 -9.82
N THR A 123 -20.21 -3.86 -9.36
CA THR A 123 -19.59 -4.62 -8.25
C THR A 123 -19.91 -3.99 -6.89
N THR A 124 -21.17 -4.12 -6.44
CA THR A 124 -21.68 -3.43 -5.24
C THR A 124 -21.08 -3.90 -3.91
N ASN A 125 -20.45 -5.06 -3.87
CA ASN A 125 -19.86 -5.65 -2.66
C ASN A 125 -18.33 -5.50 -2.58
N LEU A 126 -17.71 -4.74 -3.47
CA LEU A 126 -16.27 -4.56 -3.52
C LEU A 126 -15.74 -3.87 -2.26
N ARG A 127 -14.71 -4.44 -1.64
CA ARG A 127 -14.08 -3.94 -0.40
C ARG A 127 -12.59 -3.65 -0.57
N TYR A 128 -11.94 -4.29 -1.53
CA TYR A 128 -10.53 -4.09 -1.81
C TYR A 128 -10.37 -3.82 -3.30
N LEU A 129 -9.80 -2.66 -3.63
CA LEU A 129 -9.55 -2.28 -5.00
C LEU A 129 -8.08 -1.85 -5.13
N ASN A 130 -7.38 -2.46 -6.07
CA ASN A 130 -6.03 -2.09 -6.44
C ASN A 130 -6.02 -1.75 -7.94
N ILE A 131 -5.54 -0.55 -8.29
CA ILE A 131 -5.40 -0.10 -9.68
C ILE A 131 -3.95 0.32 -9.88
N HIS A 132 -3.22 -0.49 -10.64
CA HIS A 132 -1.83 -0.27 -10.99
C HIS A 132 -1.74 0.24 -12.41
N VAL A 133 -1.16 1.43 -12.59
CA VAL A 133 -1.04 2.07 -13.91
C VAL A 133 0.43 2.15 -14.29
N ILE A 134 0.85 1.29 -15.21
CA ILE A 134 2.23 1.21 -15.70
C ILE A 134 2.26 1.94 -17.06
N ASN A 135 3.20 2.88 -17.22
CA ASN A 135 3.43 3.74 -18.39
C ASN A 135 2.48 4.95 -18.53
N SER A 136 3.11 6.11 -18.40
CA SER A 136 2.60 7.44 -18.02
C SER A 136 1.86 8.23 -19.12
N VAL A 137 1.11 7.57 -20.01
CA VAL A 137 0.13 8.34 -20.80
C VAL A 137 -1.07 8.59 -19.90
N SER A 138 -0.92 9.62 -19.06
CA SER A 138 -1.83 10.17 -18.05
C SER A 138 -3.27 10.28 -18.56
N GLU A 139 -3.99 9.18 -18.56
CA GLU A 139 -5.43 9.21 -18.63
C GLU A 139 -5.94 9.45 -17.21
N ASN A 140 -6.64 10.57 -17.01
CA ASN A 140 -7.38 10.87 -15.78
C ASN A 140 -8.48 9.81 -15.60
N ALA A 141 -8.14 8.57 -15.25
CA ALA A 141 -9.05 7.44 -15.22
C ALA A 141 -9.86 7.38 -13.91
N ALA A 142 -9.68 8.34 -13.00
CA ALA A 142 -10.43 8.40 -11.76
C ALA A 142 -11.95 8.59 -11.96
N TRP A 143 -12.39 9.13 -13.11
CA TRP A 143 -13.83 9.19 -13.46
C TRP A 143 -14.50 7.82 -13.51
N THR A 144 -13.73 6.74 -13.69
CA THR A 144 -14.25 5.36 -13.68
C THR A 144 -14.90 5.00 -12.34
N LEU A 145 -14.60 5.74 -11.28
CA LEU A 145 -15.11 5.52 -9.93
C LEU A 145 -16.39 6.32 -9.60
N ASP A 146 -16.82 7.25 -10.46
CA ASP A 146 -17.85 8.25 -10.14
C ASP A 146 -19.22 7.65 -9.75
N LYS A 147 -19.59 6.55 -10.41
CA LYS A 147 -20.89 5.86 -10.25
C LYS A 147 -20.82 4.65 -9.33
N CYS A 148 -19.68 4.40 -8.71
CA CYS A 148 -19.52 3.28 -7.79
C CYS A 148 -20.33 3.50 -6.50
N THR A 149 -20.92 2.41 -5.99
CA THR A 149 -21.77 2.43 -4.78
C THR A 149 -21.19 1.63 -3.61
N PHE A 150 -20.12 0.87 -3.87
CA PHE A 150 -19.45 0.06 -2.87
C PHE A 150 -18.65 0.91 -1.87
N GLN A 151 -18.29 0.28 -0.74
CA GLN A 151 -17.52 0.88 0.34
C GLN A 151 -16.23 0.09 0.55
N LEU A 152 -15.11 0.71 0.17
CA LEU A 152 -13.79 0.11 0.27
C LEU A 152 -13.31 0.12 1.72
N LYS A 153 -12.61 -0.95 2.09
CA LYS A 153 -11.79 -1.06 3.30
C LYS A 153 -10.32 -0.82 2.99
N GLY A 154 -9.87 -1.27 1.81
CA GLY A 154 -8.53 -1.02 1.29
C GLY A 154 -8.60 -0.49 -0.13
N PHE A 155 -7.81 0.54 -0.41
CA PHE A 155 -7.70 1.12 -1.75
C PHE A 155 -6.25 1.44 -2.07
N HIS A 156 -5.74 0.85 -3.13
CA HIS A 156 -4.43 1.15 -3.69
C HIS A 156 -4.65 1.68 -5.09
N CYS A 157 -4.22 2.92 -5.38
CA CYS A 157 -4.29 3.40 -6.75
C CYS A 157 -3.12 4.27 -7.17
N ASP A 158 -2.76 4.09 -8.43
CA ASP A 158 -1.81 4.92 -9.17
C ASP A 158 -2.55 5.99 -10.01
N LEU A 159 -3.80 6.29 -9.67
CA LEU A 159 -4.61 7.29 -10.35
C LEU A 159 -4.19 8.70 -9.92
N ASN A 160 -4.19 9.63 -10.88
CA ASN A 160 -3.96 11.05 -10.62
C ASN A 160 -4.89 11.61 -9.53
N TRP A 161 -4.34 12.47 -8.68
CA TRP A 161 -5.11 13.26 -7.72
C TRP A 161 -5.98 14.31 -8.42
N ASP A 162 -7.20 13.93 -8.80
CA ASP A 162 -8.16 14.79 -9.49
C ASP A 162 -9.50 14.93 -8.74
N ARG A 163 -10.42 15.72 -9.31
CA ARG A 163 -11.75 15.96 -8.73
C ARG A 163 -12.59 14.68 -8.58
N ASN A 164 -12.41 13.72 -9.48
CA ASN A 164 -13.19 12.49 -9.51
C ASN A 164 -12.69 11.56 -8.39
N LEU A 165 -11.36 11.46 -8.24
CA LEU A 165 -10.74 10.72 -7.14
C LEU A 165 -11.13 11.30 -5.79
N VAL A 166 -11.03 12.63 -5.61
CA VAL A 166 -11.44 13.32 -4.37
C VAL A 166 -12.93 13.10 -4.09
N SER A 167 -13.79 13.21 -5.11
CA SER A 167 -15.24 12.95 -5.00
C SER A 167 -15.53 11.52 -4.58
N PHE A 168 -14.86 10.54 -5.17
CA PHE A 168 -14.97 9.13 -4.81
C PHE A 168 -14.53 8.89 -3.36
N LEU A 169 -13.34 9.37 -3.00
CA LEU A 169 -12.76 9.23 -1.66
C LEU A 169 -13.64 9.85 -0.57
N ASN A 170 -14.26 11.01 -0.84
CA ASN A 170 -15.20 11.64 0.09
C ASN A 170 -16.46 10.79 0.36
N LYS A 171 -16.81 9.84 -0.53
CA LYS A 171 -17.93 8.90 -0.34
C LYS A 171 -17.53 7.64 0.42
N GLN A 172 -16.23 7.39 0.63
CA GLN A 172 -15.73 6.18 1.28
C GLN A 172 -15.67 6.36 2.80
N THR A 173 -16.68 5.88 3.51
CA THR A 173 -16.76 5.98 4.98
C THR A 173 -16.03 4.84 5.69
N ASP A 174 -15.91 3.69 5.03
CA ASP A 174 -15.38 2.47 5.65
C ASP A 174 -13.88 2.23 5.37
N LEU A 175 -13.23 3.17 4.67
CA LEU A 175 -11.83 3.05 4.25
C LEU A 175 -10.89 3.07 5.45
N ARG A 176 -10.01 2.06 5.52
CA ARG A 176 -9.05 1.85 6.63
C ARG A 176 -7.60 1.89 6.18
N ASP A 177 -7.36 1.57 4.92
CA ASP A 177 -6.06 1.42 4.29
C ASP A 177 -6.09 2.11 2.92
N LEU A 178 -5.21 3.09 2.73
CA LEU A 178 -5.12 3.88 1.52
C LEU A 178 -3.66 3.96 1.07
N TYR A 179 -3.42 3.58 -0.17
CA TYR A 179 -2.17 3.79 -0.89
C TYR A 179 -2.40 4.70 -2.10
N LEU A 180 -1.60 5.77 -2.23
CA LEU A 180 -1.64 6.71 -3.33
C LEU A 180 -0.24 6.95 -3.91
N LEU A 181 -0.02 6.57 -5.16
CA LEU A 181 1.27 6.80 -5.81
C LEU A 181 1.42 8.24 -6.31
N ASP A 182 0.40 8.80 -6.95
CA ASP A 182 0.55 10.07 -7.67
C ASP A 182 -0.28 11.20 -7.03
N TYR A 183 0.39 12.00 -6.20
CA TYR A 183 -0.15 13.25 -5.69
C TYR A 183 0.54 14.42 -6.40
N LEU A 184 -0.15 15.00 -7.38
CA LEU A 184 0.24 16.25 -8.00
C LEU A 184 -0.43 17.40 -7.26
N ASP A 185 0.36 18.24 -6.61
CA ASP A 185 -0.18 19.49 -6.08
C ASP A 185 -0.60 20.38 -7.26
N ALA A 186 -1.86 20.82 -7.27
CA ALA A 186 -2.44 21.59 -8.37
C ALA A 186 -1.85 23.01 -8.51
N GLU A 187 -0.82 23.33 -7.72
CA GLU A 187 -0.21 24.65 -7.59
C GLU A 187 1.17 24.79 -8.25
N GLU A 188 1.80 23.77 -8.82
CA GLU A 188 3.03 24.03 -9.59
C GLU A 188 2.69 24.82 -10.87
N PRO A 189 3.06 26.11 -10.95
CA PRO A 189 2.74 26.95 -12.09
C PRO A 189 3.81 26.71 -13.16
N SER A 190 3.88 25.48 -13.68
CA SER A 190 4.74 25.15 -14.81
C SER A 190 4.08 25.64 -16.10
N SER A 191 4.06 26.96 -16.30
CA SER A 191 4.08 27.71 -17.58
C SER A 191 3.27 29.02 -17.50
N PRO A 192 3.89 30.20 -17.64
CA PRO A 192 3.19 31.50 -17.63
C PRO A 192 2.41 31.82 -18.93
N THR A 193 2.11 30.84 -19.78
CA THR A 193 1.55 31.07 -21.13
C THR A 193 0.32 30.21 -21.40
N SER A 194 -0.78 30.47 -20.69
CA SER A 194 -2.15 30.30 -21.21
C SER A 194 -3.14 30.95 -20.26
N GLY A 195 -3.52 32.19 -20.60
CA GLY A 195 -4.54 32.92 -19.86
C GLY A 195 -5.91 32.27 -20.02
N THR A 196 -6.43 31.71 -18.93
CA THR A 196 -7.85 31.72 -18.49
C THR A 196 -7.95 30.85 -17.24
N SER A 197 -7.54 31.41 -16.12
CA SER A 197 -7.65 30.84 -14.78
C SER A 197 -9.12 30.77 -14.34
N LEU A 198 -9.84 29.76 -14.85
CA LEU A 198 -11.02 29.20 -14.19
C LEU A 198 -10.54 28.61 -12.87
N ARG A 199 -10.83 29.33 -11.79
CA ARG A 199 -10.54 28.99 -10.40
C ARG A 199 -10.62 27.48 -10.17
N ASN A 200 -9.49 26.89 -9.79
CA ASN A 200 -9.37 25.53 -9.27
C ASN A 200 -10.44 25.34 -8.19
N HIS A 201 -11.53 24.65 -8.54
CA HIS A 201 -12.46 24.13 -7.55
C HIS A 201 -11.63 23.26 -6.61
N SER A 202 -11.56 23.66 -5.34
CA SER A 202 -10.62 23.10 -4.39
C SER A 202 -10.73 21.57 -4.39
N LEU A 203 -9.63 20.87 -4.71
CA LEU A 203 -9.46 19.42 -4.58
C LEU A 203 -9.39 19.04 -3.09
N THR A 204 -10.33 19.54 -2.29
CA THR A 204 -10.32 19.45 -0.84
C THR A 204 -11.13 18.24 -0.41
N LEU A 205 -10.49 17.37 0.35
CA LEU A 205 -11.18 16.31 1.08
C LEU A 205 -12.09 16.91 2.15
N SER A 206 -13.30 16.37 2.28
CA SER A 206 -14.21 16.73 3.37
C SER A 206 -13.52 16.50 4.72
N PRO A 207 -13.73 17.38 5.72
CA PRO A 207 -13.28 17.12 7.09
C PRO A 207 -13.85 15.82 7.68
N SER A 208 -14.98 15.34 7.16
CA SER A 208 -15.61 14.07 7.56
C SER A 208 -15.15 12.86 6.72
N ALA A 209 -14.31 13.06 5.71
CA ALA A 209 -13.78 11.95 4.91
C ALA A 209 -12.90 11.06 5.80
N PHE A 210 -12.96 9.75 5.54
CA PHE A 210 -12.08 8.75 6.16
C PHE A 210 -12.17 8.61 7.69
N PRO A 211 -13.37 8.45 8.26
CA PRO A 211 -13.52 8.35 9.72
C PRO A 211 -12.82 7.12 10.34
N HIS A 212 -12.41 6.15 9.51
CA HIS A 212 -11.78 4.89 9.92
C HIS A 212 -10.39 4.67 9.32
N LEU A 213 -9.82 5.65 8.62
CA LEU A 213 -8.51 5.51 7.98
C LEU A 213 -7.42 5.43 9.05
N SER A 214 -6.73 4.30 9.05
CA SER A 214 -5.75 3.92 10.07
C SER A 214 -4.34 3.72 9.50
N THR A 215 -4.27 3.40 8.20
CA THR A 215 -3.03 3.18 7.45
C THR A 215 -3.07 4.06 6.22
N LEU A 216 -2.07 4.91 6.08
CA LEU A 216 -1.88 5.78 4.92
C LEU A 216 -0.47 5.58 4.37
N GLU A 217 -0.38 5.24 3.10
CA GLU A 217 0.83 5.23 2.32
C GLU A 217 0.65 6.17 1.14
N CYS A 218 1.55 7.12 0.96
CA CYS A 218 1.46 8.06 -0.16
C CYS A 218 2.84 8.57 -0.55
N THR A 219 3.12 8.71 -1.84
CA THR A 219 4.47 9.11 -2.29
C THR A 219 4.92 10.43 -1.69
N PHE A 220 4.08 11.46 -1.66
CA PHE A 220 4.48 12.79 -1.21
C PHE A 220 3.86 13.20 0.13
N SER A 221 4.63 13.92 0.93
CA SER A 221 4.24 14.29 2.29
C SER A 221 3.09 15.30 2.32
N GLU A 222 2.88 16.07 1.25
CA GLU A 222 1.75 16.99 1.07
C GLU A 222 0.41 16.25 1.13
N ALA A 223 0.32 15.07 0.50
CA ALA A 223 -0.86 14.22 0.60
C ALA A 223 -1.11 13.80 2.05
N ALA A 224 -0.05 13.36 2.75
CA ALA A 224 -0.14 13.02 4.16
C ALA A 224 -0.57 14.22 5.03
N ALA A 225 -0.06 15.41 4.76
CA ALA A 225 -0.40 16.64 5.46
C ALA A 225 -1.89 17.01 5.34
N ILE A 226 -2.52 16.72 4.20
CA ILE A 226 -3.95 16.95 3.95
C ILE A 226 -4.81 15.82 4.56
N MET A 227 -4.34 14.58 4.47
CA MET A 227 -5.11 13.40 4.87
C MET A 227 -5.01 13.06 6.35
N THR A 228 -3.98 13.52 7.08
CA THR A 228 -3.79 13.10 8.47
C THR A 228 -4.65 13.83 9.51
N PRO A 229 -4.87 15.16 9.44
CA PRO A 229 -5.58 15.89 10.48
C PRO A 229 -6.94 15.30 10.84
N HIS A 230 -7.19 15.16 12.14
CA HIS A 230 -8.43 14.68 12.76
C HIS A 230 -8.85 13.24 12.43
N ARG A 231 -8.11 12.52 11.58
CA ARG A 231 -8.37 11.11 11.24
C ARG A 231 -7.53 10.16 12.08
N PRO A 232 -7.98 8.92 12.30
CA PRO A 232 -7.35 7.99 13.24
C PRO A 232 -6.13 7.27 12.64
N ILE A 233 -5.27 8.00 11.93
CA ILE A 233 -4.03 7.47 11.35
C ILE A 233 -3.15 6.93 12.46
N THR A 234 -2.73 5.69 12.32
CA THR A 234 -1.77 5.03 13.24
C THR A 234 -0.53 4.55 12.52
N ARG A 235 -0.58 4.38 11.20
CA ARG A 235 0.54 3.98 10.36
C ARG A 235 0.63 4.94 9.19
N LEU A 236 1.76 5.63 9.08
CA LEU A 236 2.03 6.58 8.01
C LEU A 236 3.35 6.21 7.33
N LYS A 237 3.29 6.06 6.00
CA LYS A 237 4.46 5.93 5.14
C LYS A 237 4.40 6.97 4.02
N THR A 238 5.45 7.78 3.87
CA THR A 238 5.51 8.82 2.84
C THR A 238 6.94 9.16 2.43
N CYS A 239 7.14 10.12 1.52
CA CYS A 239 8.45 10.64 1.14
C CYS A 239 8.44 12.18 1.16
N PHE A 240 9.60 12.77 1.44
CA PHE A 240 9.79 14.20 1.16
C PHE A 240 9.81 14.46 -0.35
N SER A 241 9.14 15.53 -0.78
CA SER A 241 9.11 15.98 -2.17
C SER A 241 10.25 16.95 -2.49
N ARG A 242 10.72 17.71 -1.48
CA ARG A 242 11.72 18.76 -1.66
C ARG A 242 13.14 18.22 -1.51
N THR A 243 14.01 18.55 -2.46
CA THR A 243 15.45 18.22 -2.38
C THR A 243 16.24 19.25 -1.59
N GLN A 244 15.91 20.54 -1.75
CA GLN A 244 16.61 21.62 -1.05
C GLN A 244 16.36 21.58 0.46
N LEU A 245 17.44 21.56 1.24
CA LEU A 245 17.40 21.36 2.69
C LEU A 245 16.46 22.33 3.44
N ASN A 246 16.41 23.61 3.06
CA ASN A 246 15.56 24.58 3.73
C ASN A 246 14.07 24.37 3.44
N GLU A 247 13.72 24.02 2.20
CA GLU A 247 12.35 23.68 1.80
C GLU A 247 11.92 22.36 2.45
N LYS A 248 12.80 21.36 2.45
CA LYS A 248 12.61 20.07 3.12
C LYS A 248 12.37 20.23 4.63
N ARG A 249 13.06 21.16 5.29
CA ARG A 249 12.80 21.50 6.71
C ARG A 249 11.41 22.12 6.92
N ALA A 250 10.98 22.99 6.01
CA ALA A 250 9.64 23.57 6.07
C ALA A 250 8.57 22.49 5.84
N GLU A 251 8.77 21.62 4.85
CA GLU A 251 7.93 20.45 4.57
C GLU A 251 7.83 19.52 5.78
N MET A 252 8.97 19.16 6.40
CA MET A 252 9.00 18.37 7.64
C MET A 252 8.20 19.02 8.78
N ALA A 253 8.35 20.34 8.97
CA ALA A 253 7.63 21.06 10.02
C ALA A 253 6.12 21.07 9.78
N GLU A 254 5.69 21.30 8.53
CA GLU A 254 4.29 21.24 8.09
C GLU A 254 3.72 19.83 8.33
N LEU A 255 4.39 18.79 7.82
CA LEU A 255 3.97 17.39 7.96
C LEU A 255 3.80 17.02 9.44
N LEU A 256 4.83 17.22 10.27
CA LEU A 256 4.77 16.84 11.68
C LEU A 256 3.74 17.65 12.46
N MET A 257 3.48 18.90 12.08
CA MET A 257 2.39 19.70 12.63
C MET A 257 1.02 19.08 12.32
N LYS A 258 0.79 18.62 11.09
CA LYS A 258 -0.47 17.95 10.68
C LYS A 258 -0.61 16.58 11.30
N VAL A 259 0.48 15.82 11.40
CA VAL A 259 0.52 14.52 12.09
C VAL A 259 0.10 14.63 13.55
N ARG A 260 0.53 15.68 14.25
CA ARG A 260 0.10 15.95 15.64
C ARG A 260 -1.40 16.14 15.79
N GLN A 261 -2.10 16.49 14.71
CA GLN A 261 -3.55 16.68 14.69
C GLN A 261 -4.32 15.37 14.42
N SER A 262 -3.65 14.23 14.21
CA SER A 262 -4.31 12.93 14.13
C SER A 262 -5.11 12.64 15.41
N SER A 263 -6.26 11.98 15.26
CA SER A 263 -7.12 11.63 16.40
C SER A 263 -6.65 10.37 17.15
N ARG A 264 -5.60 9.70 16.65
CA ARG A 264 -4.94 8.57 17.30
C ARG A 264 -3.42 8.80 17.33
N PRO A 265 -2.72 8.25 18.33
CA PRO A 265 -1.26 8.32 18.35
C PRO A 265 -0.66 7.40 17.27
N LEU A 266 0.44 7.85 16.67
CA LEU A 266 1.15 7.06 15.65
C LEU A 266 1.87 5.87 16.28
N ARG A 267 1.82 4.74 15.57
CA ARG A 267 2.55 3.49 15.84
C ARG A 267 3.66 3.27 14.84
N THR A 268 3.45 3.68 13.60
CA THR A 268 4.45 3.59 12.54
C THR A 268 4.59 4.94 11.87
N LEU A 269 5.83 5.38 11.71
CA LEU A 269 6.18 6.53 10.90
C LEU A 269 7.38 6.15 10.01
N ASP A 270 7.17 6.18 8.70
CA ASP A 270 8.20 6.01 7.69
C ASP A 270 8.17 7.21 6.75
N ILE A 271 9.28 7.94 6.68
CA ILE A 271 9.40 9.11 5.80
C ILE A 271 10.68 8.90 4.99
N ALA A 272 10.49 8.47 3.75
CA ALA A 272 11.52 8.33 2.75
C ALA A 272 12.14 9.70 2.40
N ASP A 273 13.41 9.68 2.02
CA ASP A 273 14.13 10.84 1.49
C ASP A 273 15.07 10.34 0.38
N SER A 274 15.16 11.07 -0.73
CA SER A 274 16.12 10.79 -1.80
C SER A 274 17.55 11.17 -1.41
N GLU A 275 17.72 12.11 -0.47
CA GLU A 275 19.01 12.65 -0.05
C GLU A 275 19.13 12.66 1.48
N TYR A 276 19.19 11.46 2.04
CA TYR A 276 19.41 11.26 3.47
C TYR A 276 20.78 11.80 3.92
N THR A 277 20.77 12.69 4.91
CA THR A 277 21.99 13.13 5.60
C THR A 277 21.89 12.85 7.10
N ALA A 278 23.03 12.62 7.76
CA ALA A 278 23.09 12.43 9.22
C ALA A 278 22.52 13.64 9.99
N SER A 279 22.83 14.86 9.55
CA SER A 279 22.33 16.09 10.18
C SER A 279 20.81 16.20 10.09
N PHE A 280 20.24 15.97 8.90
CA PHE A 280 18.79 16.07 8.73
C PHE A 280 18.06 14.92 9.46
N SER A 281 18.61 13.71 9.45
CA SER A 281 18.07 12.58 10.21
C SER A 281 18.00 12.87 11.72
N MET A 282 19.01 13.55 12.27
CA MET A 282 19.01 14.00 13.67
C MET A 282 17.96 15.08 13.95
N GLU A 283 17.77 16.04 13.04
CA GLU A 283 16.72 17.07 13.12
C GLU A 283 15.31 16.46 13.07
N LEU A 284 15.10 15.50 12.17
CA LEU A 284 13.85 14.76 12.02
C LEU A 284 13.54 13.94 13.27
N LEU A 285 14.49 13.13 13.74
CA LEU A 285 14.33 12.33 14.95
C LEU A 285 14.05 13.22 16.17
N SER A 286 14.77 14.33 16.32
CA SER A 286 14.53 15.30 17.40
C SER A 286 13.10 15.87 17.35
N SER A 287 12.60 16.17 16.16
CA SER A 287 11.24 16.69 15.94
C SER A 287 10.15 15.64 16.24
N ILE A 288 10.41 14.37 15.90
CA ILE A 288 9.53 13.23 16.21
C ILE A 288 9.44 13.01 17.72
N VAL A 289 10.58 12.97 18.43
CA VAL A 289 10.59 12.74 19.89
C VAL A 289 10.07 13.94 20.69
N GLY A 290 10.07 15.13 20.08
CA GLY A 290 9.55 16.37 20.68
C GLY A 290 8.03 16.41 20.85
N SER A 291 7.30 15.46 20.27
CA SER A 291 5.83 15.44 20.28
C SER A 291 5.28 14.16 20.93
N ARG A 292 4.28 14.30 21.80
CA ARG A 292 3.66 13.15 22.50
C ARG A 292 2.87 12.25 21.56
N THR A 293 2.21 12.82 20.54
CA THR A 293 1.42 12.10 19.53
C THR A 293 2.28 11.12 18.72
N THR A 294 3.54 11.48 18.51
CA THR A 294 4.51 10.72 17.71
C THR A 294 5.49 9.91 18.54
N SER A 295 5.62 10.14 19.86
CA SER A 295 6.61 9.43 20.69
C SER A 295 6.02 8.37 21.64
N SER A 296 4.76 8.53 22.07
CA SER A 296 4.20 7.69 23.13
C SER A 296 3.90 6.24 22.71
N GLU A 297 3.47 6.06 21.46
CA GLU A 297 2.99 4.77 20.94
C GLU A 297 3.79 4.27 19.73
N LEU A 298 4.84 5.00 19.32
CA LEU A 298 5.62 4.67 18.14
C LEU A 298 6.43 3.39 18.37
N ARG A 299 6.28 2.44 17.46
CA ARG A 299 6.90 1.11 17.46
C ARG A 299 7.78 0.85 16.27
N TYR A 300 7.50 1.52 15.14
CA TYR A 300 8.32 1.46 13.94
C TYR A 300 8.72 2.87 13.54
N LEU A 301 10.00 3.03 13.24
CA LEU A 301 10.57 4.23 12.65
C LEU A 301 11.32 3.85 11.37
N GLY A 302 10.94 4.48 10.27
CA GLY A 302 11.56 4.29 8.96
C GLY A 302 12.99 4.82 8.87
N THR A 303 13.51 4.83 7.66
CA THR A 303 14.95 4.98 7.41
C THR A 303 15.50 6.33 7.91
N LEU A 304 16.55 6.28 8.72
CA LEU A 304 17.35 7.41 9.18
C LEU A 304 18.84 7.11 9.00
N VAL A 305 19.66 8.10 8.66
CA VAL A 305 21.12 7.89 8.61
C VAL A 305 21.67 7.63 10.01
N LEU A 306 22.39 6.51 10.18
CA LEU A 306 23.11 6.23 11.41
C LEU A 306 24.44 7.00 11.43
N PRO A 307 24.67 7.93 12.38
CA PRO A 307 25.88 8.73 12.39
C PRO A 307 27.17 7.90 12.59
N ILE A 308 28.21 8.23 11.82
CA ILE A 308 29.54 7.60 11.92
C ILE A 308 30.28 8.09 13.18
N SER A 309 30.17 9.39 13.47
CA SER A 309 30.79 10.03 14.64
C SER A 309 30.21 9.46 15.93
N GLY A 310 31.08 8.93 16.81
CA GLY A 310 30.65 8.30 18.06
C GLY A 310 29.83 9.24 18.96
N ARG A 311 30.12 10.56 18.95
CA ARG A 311 29.35 11.53 19.74
C ARG A 311 27.93 11.72 19.19
N GLU A 312 27.79 11.87 17.88
CA GLU A 312 26.49 12.04 17.24
C GLU A 312 25.67 10.75 17.30
N ARG A 313 26.32 9.58 17.17
CA ARG A 313 25.67 8.28 17.32
C ARG A 313 25.12 8.06 18.73
N LEU A 314 25.87 8.46 19.76
CA LEU A 314 25.36 8.46 21.14
C LEU A 314 24.17 9.41 21.34
N GLN A 315 24.18 10.57 20.67
CA GLN A 315 23.03 11.48 20.68
C GLN A 315 21.81 10.86 19.98
N PHE A 316 22.02 10.19 18.84
CA PHE A 316 20.98 9.45 18.12
C PHE A 316 20.32 8.40 19.02
N TYR A 317 21.12 7.58 19.71
CA TYR A 317 20.61 6.62 20.69
C TYR A 317 19.88 7.30 21.85
N GLY A 318 20.41 8.41 22.38
CA GLY A 318 19.76 9.20 23.42
C GLY A 318 18.38 9.74 22.99
N LEU A 319 18.19 10.05 21.70
CA LEU A 319 16.88 10.39 21.16
C LEU A 319 15.97 9.16 21.06
N LEU A 320 16.46 8.02 20.56
CA LEU A 320 15.67 6.77 20.49
C LEU A 320 15.19 6.30 21.87
N MET A 321 15.98 6.50 22.93
CA MET A 321 15.58 6.20 24.31
C MET A 321 14.31 6.94 24.75
N ARG A 322 13.94 8.03 24.06
CA ARG A 322 12.71 8.80 24.33
C ARG A 322 11.47 8.22 23.65
N LEU A 323 11.61 7.13 22.90
CA LEU A 323 10.54 6.38 22.25
C LEU A 323 10.32 5.06 23.02
N PRO A 324 9.57 5.04 24.13
CA PRO A 324 9.53 3.91 25.06
C PRO A 324 8.94 2.61 24.48
N ARG A 325 8.28 2.70 23.32
CA ARG A 325 7.64 1.56 22.64
C ARG A 325 8.30 1.21 21.31
N ILE A 326 9.42 1.83 20.95
CA ILE A 326 10.11 1.56 19.69
C ILE A 326 10.60 0.11 19.66
N GLN A 327 10.26 -0.61 18.61
CA GLN A 327 10.57 -2.04 18.41
C GLN A 327 11.40 -2.26 17.15
N CYS A 328 11.12 -1.52 16.08
CA CYS A 328 11.80 -1.61 14.80
C CYS A 328 12.31 -0.23 14.39
N VAL A 329 13.58 -0.18 13.96
CA VAL A 329 14.20 1.03 13.41
C VAL A 329 14.93 0.65 12.13
N GLU A 330 14.71 1.40 11.06
CA GLU A 330 15.52 1.31 9.86
C GLU A 330 16.63 2.37 9.87
N VAL A 331 17.84 1.96 9.51
CA VAL A 331 18.99 2.85 9.47
C VAL A 331 19.81 2.72 8.19
N GLU A 332 20.09 3.86 7.59
CA GLU A 332 20.95 3.99 6.41
C GLU A 332 22.43 4.05 6.85
N VAL A 333 23.26 3.22 6.22
CA VAL A 333 24.70 3.05 6.52
C VAL A 333 25.60 3.11 5.29
N SER A 334 25.07 3.51 4.12
CA SER A 334 25.82 3.60 2.85
C SER A 334 27.04 4.52 2.92
N ASP A 335 26.95 5.62 3.67
CA ASP A 335 28.04 6.61 3.77
C ASP A 335 29.22 6.16 4.65
N TRP A 336 29.12 5.01 5.32
CA TRP A 336 30.19 4.49 6.17
C TRP A 336 31.39 4.05 5.32
N VAL A 337 32.61 4.30 5.80
CA VAL A 337 33.85 3.96 5.08
C VAL A 337 34.77 3.10 5.96
N PRO A 338 34.86 1.77 5.73
CA PRO A 338 34.00 0.98 4.84
C PRO A 338 32.58 0.79 5.41
N PRO A 339 31.58 0.52 4.56
CA PRO A 339 30.25 0.21 5.05
C PRO A 339 30.22 -1.14 5.76
N PRO A 340 29.35 -1.32 6.77
CA PRO A 340 29.17 -2.63 7.40
C PRO A 340 28.67 -3.62 6.35
N SER A 341 29.46 -4.68 6.14
CA SER A 341 29.22 -5.65 5.05
C SER A 341 29.19 -7.10 5.53
N SER A 342 29.41 -7.34 6.82
CA SER A 342 29.48 -8.69 7.39
C SER A 342 28.42 -8.90 8.48
N PRO A 343 27.87 -10.12 8.62
CA PRO A 343 26.92 -10.44 9.70
C PRO A 343 27.42 -10.08 11.11
N PRO A 344 28.71 -10.30 11.50
CA PRO A 344 29.21 -9.83 12.78
C PRO A 344 29.13 -8.30 12.96
N ALA A 345 29.38 -7.52 11.91
CA ALA A 345 29.31 -6.05 11.97
C ALA A 345 27.87 -5.58 12.22
N PHE A 346 26.88 -6.10 11.48
CA PHE A 346 25.47 -5.77 11.68
C PHE A 346 24.97 -6.16 13.08
N ARG A 347 25.36 -7.36 13.57
CA ARG A 347 25.02 -7.78 14.94
C ARG A 347 25.66 -6.89 16.00
N ALA A 348 26.90 -6.44 15.81
CA ALA A 348 27.58 -5.54 16.73
C ALA A 348 26.87 -4.18 16.82
N LEU A 349 26.52 -3.58 15.69
CA LEU A 349 25.78 -2.31 15.63
C LEU A 349 24.37 -2.43 16.24
N ALA A 350 23.64 -3.50 15.93
CA ALA A 350 22.33 -3.76 16.54
C ALA A 350 22.44 -3.95 18.06
N SER A 351 23.47 -4.65 18.52
CA SER A 351 23.74 -4.84 19.96
C SER A 351 24.10 -3.52 20.64
N GLU A 352 24.90 -2.66 20.00
CA GLU A 352 25.23 -1.31 20.47
C GLU A 352 23.96 -0.47 20.64
N MET A 353 23.10 -0.40 19.62
CA MET A 353 21.84 0.35 19.69
C MET A 353 20.95 -0.14 20.85
N ARG A 354 20.85 -1.46 21.05
CA ARG A 354 20.05 -2.07 22.11
C ARG A 354 20.59 -1.86 23.51
N LEU A 355 21.90 -1.65 23.67
CA LEU A 355 22.49 -1.30 24.95
C LEU A 355 21.84 -0.03 25.52
N TYR A 356 21.51 0.92 24.65
CA TYR A 356 20.85 2.17 25.00
C TYR A 356 19.33 2.09 24.91
N THR A 357 18.80 1.38 23.90
CA THR A 357 17.36 1.27 23.63
C THR A 357 16.89 -0.19 23.64
N PRO A 358 16.72 -0.82 24.82
CA PRO A 358 16.43 -2.26 24.93
C PRO A 358 15.10 -2.72 24.30
N SER A 359 14.17 -1.79 24.08
CA SER A 359 12.87 -2.07 23.45
C SER A 359 12.99 -2.41 21.96
N VAL A 360 14.08 -1.98 21.30
CA VAL A 360 14.37 -2.33 19.90
C VAL A 360 14.64 -3.83 19.83
N SER A 361 13.78 -4.53 19.10
CA SER A 361 13.86 -5.97 18.83
C SER A 361 14.26 -6.27 17.38
N ARG A 362 14.12 -5.29 16.47
CA ARG A 362 14.50 -5.40 15.06
C ARG A 362 15.24 -4.14 14.59
N VAL A 363 16.30 -4.33 13.81
CA VAL A 363 17.02 -3.25 13.13
C VAL A 363 17.14 -3.63 11.66
N VAL A 364 16.71 -2.75 10.76
CA VAL A 364 16.92 -2.91 9.32
C VAL A 364 18.08 -2.01 8.94
N PHE A 365 19.15 -2.57 8.39
CA PHE A 365 20.25 -1.80 7.84
C PHE A 365 20.05 -1.66 6.33
N VAL A 366 20.06 -0.42 5.85
CA VAL A 366 20.00 -0.09 4.42
C VAL A 366 21.42 0.26 3.95
N ASN A 367 21.86 -0.34 2.85
CA ASN A 367 23.15 -0.07 2.21
C ASN A 367 22.98 -0.13 0.69
N ASN A 368 23.01 1.00 0.00
CA ASN A 368 22.74 1.13 -1.43
C ASN A 368 21.45 0.39 -1.83
N PHE A 369 20.36 0.66 -1.11
CA PHE A 369 19.03 0.03 -1.25
C PHE A 369 18.93 -1.43 -0.79
N ASP A 370 20.05 -2.14 -0.61
CA ASP A 370 20.06 -3.48 -0.02
C ASP A 370 19.68 -3.41 1.45
N ARG A 371 18.71 -4.24 1.85
CA ARG A 371 18.22 -4.29 3.21
C ARG A 371 18.65 -5.55 3.92
N THR A 372 19.20 -5.37 5.11
CA THR A 372 19.64 -6.45 5.98
C THR A 372 18.91 -6.36 7.31
N VAL A 373 18.08 -7.35 7.63
CA VAL A 373 17.31 -7.37 8.89
C VAL A 373 18.07 -8.11 9.97
N VAL A 374 18.18 -7.49 11.15
CA VAL A 374 18.70 -8.11 12.37
C VAL A 374 17.59 -8.15 13.41
N THR A 375 17.22 -9.36 13.83
CA THR A 375 16.19 -9.59 14.86
C THR A 375 16.83 -10.11 16.14
N VAL A 376 16.27 -9.72 17.28
CA VAL A 376 16.68 -10.20 18.60
C VAL A 376 15.84 -11.42 18.96
N VAL A 377 16.50 -12.56 19.16
CA VAL A 377 15.88 -13.80 19.62
C VAL A 377 16.59 -14.23 20.89
N ASP A 378 15.85 -14.36 21.99
CA ASP A 378 16.38 -14.74 23.32
C ASP A 378 17.54 -13.83 23.78
N GLY A 379 17.44 -12.54 23.49
CA GLY A 379 18.46 -11.53 23.83
C GLY A 379 19.66 -11.49 22.88
N VAL A 380 19.75 -12.40 21.92
CA VAL A 380 20.85 -12.48 20.93
C VAL A 380 20.41 -11.89 19.59
N CYS A 381 21.21 -10.98 19.04
CA CYS A 381 21.02 -10.45 17.69
C CYS A 381 21.35 -11.53 16.64
N ARG A 382 20.42 -11.83 15.73
CA ARG A 382 20.56 -12.79 14.63
C ARG A 382 20.16 -12.13 13.31
N MET A 383 20.79 -12.59 12.22
CA MET A 383 20.35 -12.21 10.88
C MET A 383 18.99 -12.84 10.61
N ASP A 384 18.08 -12.09 10.03
CA ASP A 384 16.72 -12.51 9.74
C ASP A 384 16.46 -12.39 8.24
N ASN A 385 16.58 -13.51 7.52
CA ASN A 385 16.45 -13.53 6.07
C ASN A 385 15.00 -13.83 5.61
N ASP A 386 14.14 -14.26 6.54
CA ASP A 386 12.78 -14.71 6.23
C ASP A 386 11.77 -13.55 6.36
N THR A 387 12.15 -12.49 7.07
CA THR A 387 11.29 -11.32 7.29
C THR A 387 11.19 -10.46 6.04
N SER A 388 9.96 -10.26 5.55
CA SER A 388 9.66 -9.26 4.52
C SER A 388 9.73 -7.85 5.12
N TYR A 389 10.82 -7.14 4.84
CA TYR A 389 11.03 -5.78 5.35
C TYR A 389 9.93 -4.81 4.88
N GLU A 390 9.37 -5.02 3.68
CA GLU A 390 8.34 -4.16 3.10
C GLU A 390 7.04 -4.12 3.89
N LEU A 391 6.78 -5.18 4.68
CA LEU A 391 5.57 -5.30 5.51
C LEU A 391 5.81 -4.94 6.97
N LEU A 392 7.06 -4.80 7.42
CA LEU A 392 7.39 -4.56 8.84
C LEU A 392 6.67 -3.33 9.42
N TRP A 393 6.59 -2.26 8.63
CA TRP A 393 5.93 -1.03 9.03
C TRP A 393 4.39 -1.21 9.21
N ARG A 394 3.79 -2.19 8.52
CA ARG A 394 2.37 -2.60 8.66
C ARG A 394 2.12 -3.62 9.78
N GLU A 395 3.14 -4.37 10.19
CA GLU A 395 2.98 -5.46 11.16
C GLU A 395 3.26 -5.05 12.62
N THR A 396 4.18 -4.11 12.83
CA THR A 396 4.60 -3.65 14.17
C THR A 396 3.48 -2.87 14.90
#